data_AF-A0AAU9S8M9-F1
#
_entry.id   AF-A0AAU9S8M9-F1
#
_cell.length_a   1.000
_cell.length_b   1.000
_cell.length_c   1.000
_cell.angle_alpha   90.00
_cell.angle_beta   90.00
_cell.angle_gamma   90.00
#
_symmetry.space_group_name_H-M   'P 1'
#
loop_
_entity.id
_entity.type
_entity.pdbx_description
1 polymer ?
#
loop_
_entity_poly.entity_id
_entity_poly.type
_entity_poly.pdbx_seq_one_letter_code
_entity_poly.pdbx_strand_id
1 'polypeptide(L)'
;MLKKLKRIIKDINKDQYSNLEKRVAEALDKLIICQNNLLSSSTPALAILEKEAHQRWYELALSEECFMRKRYRVTWVDCGDKNTKFFHRFMAARRAMNQIHYLFDDFGLRLDKLEDI
;
A
#
# COMPACT_ATOMS: atom_id res chain seq x y z
N MET A 1 -1.51 25.17 -23.51
CA MET A 1 -2.42 25.26 -22.35
C MET A 1 -2.49 23.96 -21.52
N LEU A 2 -2.51 22.77 -22.14
CA LEU A 2 -2.55 21.46 -21.43
C LEU A 2 -1.41 21.21 -20.42
N LYS A 3 -0.18 21.69 -20.70
CA LYS A 3 0.97 21.53 -19.78
C LYS A 3 0.79 22.24 -18.44
N LYS A 4 0.10 23.39 -18.42
CA LYS A 4 -0.19 24.13 -17.17
C LYS A 4 -1.22 23.39 -16.32
N LEU A 5 -2.27 22.85 -16.95
CA LEU A 5 -3.29 22.05 -16.28
C LEU A 5 -2.71 20.76 -15.67
N LYS A 6 -1.82 20.08 -16.41
CA LYS A 6 -1.11 18.88 -15.92
C LYS A 6 -0.26 19.18 -14.67
N ARG A 7 0.35 20.36 -14.59
CA ARG A 7 1.13 20.79 -13.41
C ARG A 7 0.22 21.05 -12.21
N ILE A 8 -0.87 21.79 -12.39
CA ILE A 8 -1.84 22.10 -11.33
C ILE A 8 -2.44 20.81 -10.73
N ILE A 9 -2.84 19.86 -11.58
CA ILE A 9 -3.37 18.56 -11.12
C ILE A 9 -2.32 17.77 -10.33
N LYS A 10 -1.05 17.85 -10.74
CA LYS A 10 0.05 17.19 -10.03
C LYS A 10 0.31 17.82 -8.67
N ASP A 11 0.25 19.15 -8.58
CA ASP A 11 0.44 19.90 -7.34
C ASP A 11 -0.73 19.62 -6.38
N ILE A 12 -1.99 19.66 -6.85
CA ILE A 12 -3.18 19.32 -6.04
C ILE A 12 -3.10 17.88 -5.51
N ASN A 13 -2.71 16.92 -6.36
CA ASN A 13 -2.55 15.53 -5.92
C ASN A 13 -1.43 15.35 -4.90
N LYS A 14 -0.34 16.11 -5.02
CA LYS A 14 0.77 16.08 -4.06
C LYS A 14 0.33 16.67 -2.72
N ASP A 15 -0.38 17.79 -2.75
CA ASP A 15 -0.88 18.45 -1.55
C ASP A 15 -1.92 17.58 -0.83
N GLN A 16 -2.89 17.00 -1.56
CA GLN A 16 -3.86 16.05 -1.00
C GLN A 16 -3.19 14.81 -0.39
N TYR A 17 -2.20 14.25 -1.06
CA TYR A 17 -1.44 13.10 -0.55
C TYR A 17 -0.69 13.46 0.74
N SER A 18 0.05 14.57 0.73
CA SER A 18 0.79 15.01 1.92
C SER A 18 -0.11 15.34 3.10
N ASN A 19 -1.33 15.82 2.84
CA ASN A 19 -2.33 16.05 3.87
C ASN A 19 -2.87 14.71 4.42
N LEU A 20 -3.09 13.73 3.54
CA LEU A 20 -3.53 12.39 3.94
C LEU A 20 -2.46 11.68 4.81
N GLU A 21 -1.20 11.67 4.37
CA GLU A 21 -0.08 11.12 5.15
C GLU A 21 0.03 11.77 6.53
N LYS A 22 -0.06 13.11 6.60
CA LYS A 22 -0.03 13.85 7.88
C LYS A 22 -1.17 13.42 8.79
N ARG A 23 -2.39 13.31 8.25
CA ARG A 23 -3.57 12.89 9.03
C ARG A 23 -3.45 11.45 9.53
N VAL A 24 -2.88 10.54 8.73
CA VAL A 24 -2.59 9.16 9.14
C VAL A 24 -1.56 9.15 10.26
N ALA A 25 -0.47 9.92 10.13
CA ALA A 25 0.57 10.04 11.14
C ALA A 25 0.03 10.61 12.46
N GLU A 26 -0.75 11.69 12.41
CA GLU A 26 -1.40 12.28 13.59
C GLU A 26 -2.37 11.30 14.28
N ALA A 27 -3.11 10.50 13.51
CA ALA A 27 -3.99 9.48 14.06
C ALA A 27 -3.20 8.33 14.71
N LEU A 28 -2.07 7.96 14.13
CA LEU A 28 -1.16 6.95 14.69
C LEU A 28 -0.55 7.43 16.01
N ASP A 29 -0.07 8.68 16.06
CA ASP A 29 0.48 9.26 17.30
C ASP A 29 -0.57 9.26 18.43
N LYS A 30 -1.81 9.63 18.11
CA LYS A 30 -2.93 9.56 19.07
C LYS A 30 -3.20 8.14 19.56
N LEU A 31 -3.14 7.16 18.67
CA LEU A 31 -3.28 5.75 19.03
C LEU A 31 -2.16 5.31 19.98
N ILE A 32 -0.91 5.62 19.65
CA ILE A 32 0.26 5.29 20.47
C ILE A 32 0.13 5.90 21.87
N ILE A 33 -0.30 7.16 21.97
CA ILE A 33 -0.56 7.82 23.25
C ILE A 33 -1.64 7.07 24.04
N CYS A 34 -2.75 6.69 23.41
CA CYS A 34 -3.82 5.95 24.06
C CYS A 34 -3.36 4.56 24.54
N GLN A 35 -2.57 3.87 23.74
CA GLN A 35 -2.00 2.56 24.09
C GLN A 35 -1.01 2.67 25.25
N ASN A 36 -0.13 3.68 25.26
CA ASN A 36 0.80 3.93 26.36
C ASN A 36 0.05 4.26 27.67
N ASN A 37 -1.04 5.03 27.59
CA ASN A 37 -1.88 5.32 28.75
C ASN A 37 -2.60 4.07 29.27
N LEU A 38 -3.08 3.19 28.38
CA LEU A 38 -3.70 1.91 28.75
C LEU A 38 -2.70 0.96 29.42
N LEU A 39 -1.46 0.90 28.93
CA LEU A 39 -0.37 0.13 29.53
C LEU A 39 0.00 0.66 30.92
N SER A 40 -0.13 1.96 31.13
CA SER A 40 0.19 2.62 32.42
C SER A 40 -0.95 2.53 33.45
N SER A 41 -2.21 2.51 32.99
CA SER A 41 -3.41 2.37 33.82
C SER A 41 -4.48 1.61 33.05
N SER A 42 -4.67 0.33 33.37
CA SER A 42 -5.71 -0.47 32.70
C SER A 42 -7.08 -0.13 33.28
N THR A 43 -7.81 0.75 32.61
CA THR A 43 -9.19 1.12 32.96
C THR A 43 -10.11 0.85 31.77
N PRO A 44 -11.34 0.31 31.98
CA PRO A 44 -12.27 0.03 30.89
C PRO A 44 -12.58 1.24 29.99
N ALA A 45 -12.59 2.46 30.55
CA ALA A 45 -12.78 3.69 29.79
C ALA A 45 -11.64 4.00 28.80
N LEU A 46 -10.39 3.68 29.19
CA LEU A 46 -9.21 3.84 28.33
C LEU A 46 -9.21 2.82 27.18
N ALA A 47 -9.71 1.60 27.42
CA ALA A 47 -9.83 0.59 26.38
C ALA A 47 -10.87 0.97 25.31
N ILE A 48 -11.97 1.63 25.69
CA ILE A 48 -12.96 2.16 24.73
C ILE A 48 -12.33 3.28 23.89
N LEU A 49 -11.59 4.20 24.52
CA LEU A 49 -10.89 5.29 23.85
C LEU A 49 -9.84 4.78 22.85
N GLU A 50 -9.07 3.76 23.24
CA GLU A 50 -8.08 3.10 22.37
C GLU A 50 -8.75 2.49 21.14
N LYS A 51 -9.86 1.77 21.34
CA LYS A 51 -10.62 1.16 20.24
C LYS A 51 -11.14 2.21 19.26
N GLU A 52 -11.64 3.34 19.74
CA GLU A 52 -12.08 4.45 18.88
C GLU A 52 -10.92 5.09 18.13
N ALA A 53 -9.78 5.31 18.79
CA ALA A 53 -8.58 5.85 18.16
C ALA A 53 -8.06 4.89 17.07
N HIS A 54 -8.07 3.59 17.33
CA HIS A 54 -7.68 2.55 16.39
C HIS A 54 -8.59 2.51 15.18
N GLN A 55 -9.90 2.56 15.39
CA GLN A 55 -10.87 2.58 14.28
C GLN A 55 -10.63 3.80 13.36
N ARG A 56 -10.42 4.99 13.95
CA ARG A 56 -10.14 6.22 13.18
C ARG A 56 -8.83 6.13 12.39
N TRP A 57 -7.77 5.60 13.01
CA TRP A 57 -6.50 5.39 12.31
C TRP A 57 -6.66 4.39 11.15
N TYR A 58 -7.34 3.27 11.39
CA TYR A 58 -7.57 2.23 10.39
C TYR A 58 -8.33 2.75 9.16
N GLU A 59 -9.39 3.54 9.36
CA GLU A 59 -10.14 4.16 8.26
C GLU A 59 -9.27 5.11 7.41
N LEU A 60 -8.41 5.89 8.05
CA LEU A 60 -7.47 6.78 7.36
C LEU A 60 -6.40 6.00 6.59
N ALA A 61 -5.84 4.94 7.19
CA ALA A 61 -4.86 4.06 6.55
C ALA A 61 -5.46 3.35 5.32
N LEU A 62 -6.71 2.87 5.41
CA LEU A 62 -7.42 2.30 4.25
C LEU A 62 -7.60 3.33 3.12
N SER A 63 -7.92 4.57 3.48
CA SER A 63 -8.05 5.66 2.51
C SER A 63 -6.74 5.94 1.79
N GLU A 64 -5.63 5.96 2.54
CA GLU A 64 -4.27 6.10 2.02
C GLU A 64 -3.90 4.96 1.07
N GLU A 65 -4.14 3.71 1.47
CA GLU A 65 -3.89 2.55 0.62
C GLU A 65 -4.70 2.62 -0.69
N CYS A 66 -5.98 2.99 -0.61
CA CYS A 66 -6.84 3.16 -1.77
C CYS A 66 -6.33 4.29 -2.70
N PHE A 67 -5.89 5.40 -2.13
CA PHE A 67 -5.29 6.50 -2.88
C PHE A 67 -4.02 6.05 -3.61
N MET A 68 -3.14 5.33 -2.92
CA MET A 68 -1.90 4.80 -3.50
C MET A 68 -2.17 3.80 -4.61
N ARG A 69 -3.14 2.91 -4.43
CA ARG A 69 -3.57 1.95 -5.47
C ARG A 69 -4.07 2.67 -6.72
N LYS A 70 -4.88 3.72 -6.56
CA LYS A 70 -5.34 4.57 -7.68
C LYS A 70 -4.16 5.25 -8.36
N ARG A 71 -3.23 5.83 -7.61
CA ARG A 71 -2.04 6.49 -8.15
C ARG A 71 -1.13 5.53 -8.93
N TYR A 72 -0.91 4.33 -8.40
CA TYR A 72 -0.15 3.28 -9.07
C TYR A 72 -0.82 2.87 -10.39
N ARG A 73 -2.14 2.65 -10.38
CA ARG A 73 -2.91 2.32 -11.57
C ARG A 73 -2.89 3.44 -12.61
N VAL A 74 -3.02 4.70 -12.20
CA VAL A 74 -2.89 5.86 -13.11
C VAL A 74 -1.49 5.94 -13.69
N THR A 75 -0.45 5.73 -12.87
CA THR A 75 0.94 5.70 -13.34
C THR A 75 1.16 4.58 -14.35
N TRP A 76 0.54 3.41 -14.11
CA TRP A 76 0.58 2.28 -15.03
C TRP A 76 -0.07 2.61 -16.38
N VAL A 77 -1.25 3.24 -16.36
CA VAL A 77 -1.96 3.67 -17.59
C VAL A 77 -1.20 4.77 -18.34
N ASP A 78 -0.59 5.75 -17.64
CA ASP A 78 0.21 6.83 -18.27
C ASP A 78 1.55 6.30 -18.82
N CYS A 79 2.12 5.25 -18.22
CA CYS A 79 3.28 4.54 -18.76
C CYS A 79 2.90 3.50 -19.83
N GLY A 80 1.63 3.49 -20.26
CA GLY A 80 0.88 2.43 -20.93
C GLY A 80 1.36 1.95 -22.31
N ASP A 81 2.56 2.30 -22.75
CA ASP A 81 3.16 1.69 -23.92
C ASP A 81 4.16 0.62 -23.49
N LYS A 82 4.07 -0.56 -24.11
CA LYS A 82 4.99 -1.71 -23.96
C LYS A 82 6.48 -1.35 -24.23
N ASN A 83 6.77 -0.11 -24.66
CA ASN A 83 8.09 0.43 -24.95
C ASN A 83 8.71 1.25 -23.79
N THR A 84 8.03 1.41 -22.65
CA THR A 84 8.62 2.18 -21.54
C THR A 84 9.56 1.33 -20.69
N LYS A 85 10.71 1.89 -20.28
CA LYS A 85 11.65 1.23 -19.34
C LYS A 85 10.96 0.82 -18.04
N PHE A 86 9.92 1.55 -17.62
CA PHE A 86 9.12 1.24 -16.45
C PHE A 86 8.33 -0.07 -16.62
N PHE A 87 7.68 -0.27 -17.77
CA PHE A 87 6.94 -1.51 -18.07
C PHE A 87 7.85 -2.74 -17.99
N HIS A 88 9.03 -2.69 -18.63
CA HIS A 88 9.96 -3.82 -18.61
C HIS A 88 10.53 -4.10 -17.21
N ARG A 89 10.85 -3.06 -16.42
CA ARG A 89 11.32 -3.21 -15.03
C ARG A 89 10.24 -3.81 -14.14
N PHE A 90 9.01 -3.33 -14.25
CA PHE A 90 7.90 -3.86 -13.48
C PHE A 90 7.57 -5.31 -13.85
N MET A 91 7.56 -5.64 -15.15
CA MET A 91 7.36 -7.02 -15.62
C MET A 91 8.48 -7.96 -15.15
N ALA A 92 9.74 -7.50 -15.12
CA ALA A 92 10.85 -8.27 -14.58
C ALA A 92 10.68 -8.55 -13.08
N ALA A 93 10.33 -7.53 -12.28
CA ALA A 93 10.04 -7.70 -10.86
C ALA A 93 8.85 -8.65 -10.62
N ARG A 94 7.78 -8.52 -11.43
CA ARG A 94 6.61 -9.39 -11.34
C ARG A 94 6.94 -10.84 -11.72
N ARG A 95 7.78 -11.06 -12.73
CA ARG A 95 8.27 -12.41 -13.09
C ARG A 95 9.13 -13.02 -11.98
N ALA A 96 10.01 -12.25 -11.35
CA ALA A 96 10.80 -12.72 -10.23
C ALA A 96 9.92 -13.10 -9.03
N MET A 97 8.93 -12.27 -8.70
CA MET A 97 8.01 -12.54 -7.59
C MET A 97 7.08 -13.72 -7.86
N ASN A 98 6.62 -13.89 -9.10
CA ASN A 98 5.73 -14.98 -9.50
C ASN A 98 6.49 -16.19 -10.06
N GLN A 99 7.81 -16.27 -9.85
CA GLN A 99 8.59 -17.40 -10.32
C GLN A 99 8.16 -18.64 -9.55
N ILE A 100 7.57 -19.61 -10.26
CA ILE A 100 7.26 -20.91 -9.69
C ILE A 100 8.59 -21.63 -9.50
N HIS A 101 8.98 -21.87 -8.25
CA HIS A 101 10.24 -22.51 -7.93
C HIS A 101 10.17 -24.03 -8.05
N TYR A 102 9.02 -24.63 -7.70
CA TYR A 102 8.80 -26.08 -7.69
C TYR A 102 7.35 -26.38 -8.04
N LEU A 103 7.13 -27.51 -8.70
CA LEU A 103 5.80 -28.08 -8.92
C LEU A 103 5.69 -29.39 -8.17
N PHE A 104 4.47 -29.78 -7.80
CA PHE A 104 4.18 -31.07 -7.19
C PHE A 104 3.31 -31.88 -8.14
N ASP A 105 3.63 -33.17 -8.27
CA ASP A 105 2.79 -34.16 -8.96
C ASP A 105 1.63 -34.63 -8.06
N ASP A 106 0.66 -35.35 -8.61
CA ASP A 106 -0.52 -35.89 -7.91
C ASP A 106 -0.16 -36.82 -6.74
N PHE A 107 1.07 -37.34 -6.72
CA PHE A 107 1.63 -38.16 -5.64
C PHE A 107 2.48 -37.38 -4.62
N GLY A 108 2.51 -36.04 -4.71
CA GLY A 108 3.24 -35.16 -3.77
C GLY A 108 4.75 -35.11 -3.98
N LEU A 109 5.25 -35.60 -5.12
CA LEU A 109 6.67 -35.57 -5.46
C LEU A 109 7.05 -34.19 -6.02
N ARG A 110 8.14 -33.61 -5.53
CA ARG A 110 8.64 -32.29 -5.92
C ARG A 110 9.40 -32.39 -7.24
N LEU A 111 8.87 -31.75 -8.29
CA LEU A 111 9.50 -31.60 -9.60
C LEU A 111 10.37 -30.35 -9.57
N ASP A 112 11.69 -30.53 -9.49
CA ASP A 112 12.69 -29.45 -9.47
C ASP A 112 13.63 -29.44 -10.69
N LYS A 113 13.51 -30.45 -11.58
CA LYS A 113 14.31 -30.58 -12.80
C LYS A 113 13.49 -30.26 -14.04
N LEU A 114 14.13 -29.57 -14.99
CA LEU A 114 13.55 -29.21 -16.29
C LEU A 114 13.29 -30.43 -17.20
N GLU A 115 13.80 -31.61 -16.83
CA GLU A 115 13.66 -32.86 -17.58
C GLU A 115 12.33 -33.58 -17.32
N ASP A 116 11.59 -33.16 -16.28
CA ASP A 116 10.30 -33.76 -15.88
C ASP A 116 9.12 -32.77 -15.97
N ILE A 117 9.25 -31.68 -16.74
CA ILE A 117 8.14 -30.78 -17.13
C ILE A 117 7.72 -31.08 -18.57
#